data_AF-A0A5M4AL07-F1
#
_entry.id   AF-A0A5M4AL07-F1
#
_cell.length_a   1.000
_cell.length_b   1.000
_cell.length_c   1.000
_cell.angle_alpha   90.00
_cell.angle_beta   90.00
_cell.angle_gamma   90.00
#
_symmetry.space_group_name_H-M   'P 1'
#
loop_
_entity.id
_entity.type
_entity.pdbx_description
1 polymer ?
#
loop_
_entity_poly.entity_id
_entity_poly.type
_entity_poly.pdbx_seq_one_letter_code
_entity_poly.pdbx_strand_id
1 'polypeptide(L)'
;MWDWDYATPVFQRYPQAKRYKDFRKMLEKQKDIDAVVVATPDHTHAIAAVAAMKAGKHVYVQKPLTHSVSEARLLTETARQTGIVTQMGNEGHSDDTVYEVAEIIQSGILGDIKEAHAWTKWY
;
A
#
# COMPACT_ATOMS: atom_id res chain seq x y z
N MET A 1 -10.82 -0.78 22.63
CA MET A 1 -10.56 -1.97 23.47
C MET A 1 -10.33 -3.16 22.56
N TRP A 2 -11.24 -3.42 21.61
CA TRP A 2 -11.20 -4.48 20.59
C TRP A 2 -9.98 -4.57 19.65
N ASP A 3 -9.35 -3.45 19.25
CA ASP A 3 -8.23 -3.49 18.27
C ASP A 3 -6.98 -4.25 18.75
N TRP A 4 -6.64 -4.13 20.03
CA TRP A 4 -5.43 -4.77 20.55
C TRP A 4 -5.64 -6.26 20.78
N ASP A 5 -6.87 -6.66 21.07
CA ASP A 5 -7.24 -8.05 21.21
C ASP A 5 -7.06 -8.77 19.86
N TYR A 6 -7.55 -8.17 18.77
CA TYR A 6 -7.33 -8.66 17.40
C TYR A 6 -5.84 -8.77 17.04
N ALA A 7 -5.03 -7.78 17.45
CA ALA A 7 -3.59 -7.76 17.19
C ALA A 7 -2.75 -8.65 18.12
N THR A 8 -3.36 -9.32 19.11
CA THR A 8 -2.65 -10.15 20.10
C THR A 8 -1.70 -11.18 19.49
N PRO A 9 -2.09 -11.96 18.46
CA PRO A 9 -1.18 -12.94 17.86
C PRO A 9 0.08 -12.29 17.26
N VAL A 10 -0.09 -11.12 16.64
CA VAL A 10 1.03 -10.34 16.05
C VAL A 10 1.94 -9.80 17.16
N PHE A 11 1.35 -9.29 18.24
CA PHE A 11 2.10 -8.80 19.40
C PHE A 11 2.90 -9.88 20.12
N GLN A 12 2.39 -11.10 20.16
CA GLN A 12 3.10 -12.26 20.70
C GLN A 12 4.23 -12.70 19.76
N ARG A 13 4.01 -12.67 18.45
CA ARG A 13 5.03 -12.99 17.44
C ARG A 13 6.18 -11.98 17.43
N TYR A 14 5.89 -10.69 17.65
CA TYR A 14 6.87 -9.59 17.64
C TYR A 14 6.83 -8.81 18.96
N PRO A 15 7.30 -9.39 20.08
CA PRO A 15 7.14 -8.79 21.40
C PRO A 15 7.93 -7.49 21.59
N GLN A 16 9.03 -7.32 20.84
CA GLN A 16 9.90 -6.14 20.90
C GLN A 16 9.42 -4.97 20.02
N ALA A 17 8.42 -5.20 19.15
CA ALA A 17 7.87 -4.13 18.32
C ALA A 17 7.15 -3.11 19.20
N LYS A 18 7.54 -1.83 19.11
CA LYS A 18 6.88 -0.72 19.81
C LYS A 18 5.46 -0.58 19.28
N ARG A 19 4.49 -0.38 20.18
CA ARG A 19 3.05 -0.39 19.86
C ARG A 19 2.45 0.98 20.06
N TYR A 20 1.59 1.37 19.13
CA TYR A 20 0.92 2.66 19.15
C TYR A 20 -0.55 2.49 18.77
N LYS A 21 -1.43 3.21 19.47
CA LYS A 21 -2.85 3.33 19.09
C LYS A 21 -3.11 4.44 18.07
N ASP A 22 -2.11 5.30 17.86
CA ASP A 22 -2.22 6.48 17.04
C ASP A 22 -0.96 6.57 16.16
N PHE A 23 -1.14 6.47 14.85
CA PHE A 23 -0.03 6.52 13.90
C PHE A 23 0.70 7.86 13.94
N ARG A 24 0.05 8.96 14.36
CA ARG A 24 0.69 10.28 14.49
C ARG A 24 1.76 10.25 15.58
N LYS A 25 1.40 9.69 16.75
CA LYS A 25 2.36 9.47 17.85
C LYS A 25 3.46 8.50 17.47
N MET A 26 3.14 7.49 16.65
CA MET A 26 4.13 6.57 16.11
C MET A 26 5.14 7.32 15.23
N LEU A 27 4.69 8.11 14.24
CA LEU A 27 5.56 8.92 13.36
C LEU A 27 6.37 9.98 14.12
N GLU A 28 5.83 10.53 15.21
CA GLU A 28 6.54 11.44 16.11
C GLU A 28 7.69 10.75 16.84
N LYS A 29 7.47 9.53 17.35
CA LYS A 29 8.41 8.83 18.23
C LYS A 29 9.36 7.86 17.51
N GLN A 30 8.94 7.30 16.39
CA GLN A 30 9.71 6.34 15.59
C GLN A 30 10.50 7.10 14.54
N LYS A 31 11.65 7.63 14.95
CA LYS A 31 12.60 8.26 14.03
C LYS A 31 13.56 7.25 13.39
N ASP A 32 13.64 6.07 13.98
CA ASP A 32 14.47 4.91 13.66
C ASP A 32 13.90 4.00 12.56
N ILE A 33 12.87 4.44 11.83
CA ILE A 33 12.25 3.69 10.71
C ILE A 33 12.37 4.46 9.40
N ASP A 34 12.54 3.77 8.28
CA ASP A 34 12.65 4.39 6.95
C ASP A 34 11.31 4.39 6.18
N ALA A 35 10.45 3.41 6.47
CA ALA A 35 9.23 3.16 5.73
C ALA A 35 8.06 2.75 6.64
N VAL A 36 6.85 2.85 6.11
CA VAL A 36 5.62 2.35 6.75
C VAL A 36 4.80 1.52 5.76
N VAL A 37 4.07 0.56 6.30
CA VAL A 37 2.99 -0.16 5.62
C VAL A 37 1.66 0.34 6.19
N VAL A 38 0.83 0.93 5.33
CA VAL A 38 -0.52 1.39 5.66
C VAL A 38 -1.51 0.31 5.22
N ALA A 39 -1.97 -0.49 6.18
CA ALA A 39 -2.96 -1.56 6.00
C ALA A 39 -4.13 -1.39 6.99
N THR A 40 -4.49 -0.14 7.27
CA THR A 40 -5.64 0.23 8.10
C THR A 40 -6.93 0.09 7.30
N PRO A 41 -8.12 0.34 7.86
CA PRO A 41 -9.32 0.48 7.04
C PRO A 41 -9.14 1.55 5.95
N ASP A 42 -9.63 1.25 4.75
CA ASP A 42 -9.42 2.02 3.52
C ASP A 42 -9.69 3.53 3.64
N HIS A 43 -10.74 3.94 4.34
CA HIS A 43 -11.08 5.35 4.59
C HIS A 43 -10.01 6.14 5.39
N THR A 44 -9.01 5.47 5.95
CA THR A 44 -7.88 6.09 6.67
C THR A 44 -6.57 6.09 5.89
N HIS A 45 -6.51 5.37 4.75
CA HIS A 45 -5.28 5.19 3.97
C HIS A 45 -4.66 6.52 3.57
N ALA A 46 -5.45 7.41 2.95
CA ALA A 46 -4.94 8.67 2.41
C ALA A 46 -4.31 9.54 3.50
N ILE A 47 -4.98 9.69 4.64
CA ILE A 47 -4.53 10.54 5.74
C ILE A 47 -3.24 9.99 6.36
N ALA A 48 -3.17 8.67 6.60
CA ALA A 48 -1.98 8.04 7.17
C ALA A 48 -0.79 8.11 6.19
N ALA A 49 -1.02 7.86 4.91
CA ALA A 49 0.00 7.92 3.87
C ALA A 49 0.56 9.33 3.68
N VAL A 50 -0.30 10.37 3.61
CA VAL A 50 0.16 11.77 3.53
C VAL A 50 0.99 12.14 4.75
N ALA A 51 0.54 11.75 5.96
CA ALA A 51 1.28 12.04 7.19
C ALA A 51 2.66 11.38 7.20
N ALA A 52 2.76 10.12 6.75
CA ALA A 52 4.02 9.40 6.65
C ALA A 52 4.97 10.03 5.61
N MET A 53 4.47 10.36 4.41
CA MET A 53 5.26 11.03 3.37
C MET A 53 5.80 12.38 3.85
N LYS A 54 4.95 13.20 4.50
CA LYS A 54 5.38 14.49 5.08
C LYS A 54 6.38 14.33 6.23
N ALA A 55 6.38 13.18 6.90
CA ALA A 55 7.38 12.82 7.91
C ALA A 55 8.66 12.21 7.30
N GLY A 56 8.79 12.20 5.97
CA GLY A 56 9.95 11.69 5.26
C GLY A 56 10.06 10.16 5.22
N LYS A 57 8.92 9.45 5.35
CA LYS A 57 8.89 7.97 5.37
C LYS A 57 8.40 7.42 4.05
N HIS A 58 9.07 6.40 3.51
CA HIS A 58 8.58 5.62 2.38
C HIS A 58 7.27 4.93 2.73
N VAL A 59 6.36 4.81 1.76
CA VAL A 59 4.99 4.36 2.04
C VAL A 59 4.58 3.24 1.11
N TYR A 60 4.25 2.10 1.69
CA TYR A 60 3.43 1.08 1.04
C TYR A 60 1.98 1.23 1.53
N VAL A 61 1.00 1.31 0.64
CA VAL A 61 -0.42 1.43 1.01
C VAL A 61 -1.20 0.29 0.42
N GLN A 62 -1.94 -0.46 1.25
CA GLN A 62 -2.76 -1.57 0.77
C GLN A 62 -3.88 -1.14 -0.17
N LYS A 63 -4.35 -2.08 -0.99
CA LYS A 63 -5.53 -1.87 -1.84
C LYS A 63 -6.85 -1.96 -1.05
N PRO A 64 -7.88 -1.16 -1.39
CA PRO A 64 -7.86 -0.05 -2.35
C PRO A 64 -6.99 1.12 -1.84
N LEU A 65 -6.29 1.80 -2.76
CA LEU A 65 -5.33 2.85 -2.39
C LEU A 65 -5.98 4.01 -1.61
N THR A 66 -7.16 4.44 -2.06
CA THR A 66 -7.96 5.52 -1.48
C THR A 66 -9.44 5.29 -1.73
N HIS A 67 -10.30 6.03 -1.03
CA HIS A 67 -11.75 5.97 -1.21
C HIS A 67 -12.23 6.86 -2.37
N SER A 68 -11.40 7.82 -2.80
CA SER A 68 -11.72 8.74 -3.89
C SER A 68 -10.53 9.04 -4.82
N VAL A 69 -10.84 9.48 -6.04
CA VAL A 69 -9.84 9.91 -7.02
C VAL A 69 -9.10 11.18 -6.56
N SER A 70 -9.78 12.08 -5.84
CA SER A 70 -9.16 13.30 -5.30
C SER A 70 -8.09 12.97 -4.27
N GLU A 71 -8.33 12.00 -3.39
CA GLU A 71 -7.32 11.50 -2.45
C GLU A 71 -6.15 10.86 -3.19
N ALA A 72 -6.39 10.07 -4.24
CA ALA A 72 -5.30 9.49 -5.02
C ALA A 72 -4.42 10.59 -5.64
N ARG A 73 -5.02 11.65 -6.18
CA ARG A 73 -4.27 12.83 -6.71
C ARG A 73 -3.47 13.53 -5.62
N LEU A 74 -4.04 13.66 -4.41
CA LEU A 74 -3.34 14.22 -3.25
C LEU A 74 -2.11 13.38 -2.87
N LEU A 75 -2.23 12.04 -2.88
CA LEU A 75 -1.09 11.16 -2.62
C LEU A 75 0.00 11.31 -3.67
N THR A 76 -0.37 11.34 -4.96
CA THR A 76 0.57 11.56 -6.06
C THR A 76 1.35 12.86 -5.89
N GLU A 77 0.65 13.96 -5.63
CA GLU A 77 1.31 15.27 -5.47
C GLU A 77 2.18 15.31 -4.20
N THR A 78 1.71 14.70 -3.10
CA THR A 78 2.50 14.63 -1.87
C THR A 78 3.79 13.82 -2.07
N ALA A 79 3.71 12.68 -2.76
CA ALA A 79 4.88 11.86 -3.08
C ALA A 79 5.89 12.65 -3.93
N ARG A 80 5.40 13.37 -4.95
CA ARG A 80 6.22 14.22 -5.82
C ARG A 80 6.90 15.36 -5.06
N GLN A 81 6.17 16.02 -4.16
CA GLN A 81 6.70 17.15 -3.36
C GLN A 81 7.74 16.69 -2.32
N THR A 82 7.54 15.51 -1.74
CA THR A 82 8.40 15.00 -0.67
C THR A 82 9.57 14.15 -1.19
N GLY A 83 9.54 13.74 -2.47
CA GLY A 83 10.54 12.86 -3.06
C GLY A 83 10.49 11.43 -2.51
N ILE A 84 9.36 11.04 -1.93
CA ILE A 84 9.20 9.76 -1.25
C ILE A 84 8.81 8.67 -2.22
N VAL A 85 9.53 7.54 -2.15
CA VAL A 85 9.15 6.29 -2.84
C VAL A 85 7.86 5.74 -2.24
N THR A 86 6.91 5.43 -3.12
CA THR A 86 5.61 4.84 -2.76
C THR A 86 5.34 3.55 -3.53
N GLN A 87 4.57 2.65 -2.91
CA GLN A 87 4.05 1.43 -3.55
C GLN A 87 2.61 1.19 -3.11
N MET A 88 1.79 0.70 -4.02
CA MET A 88 0.42 0.28 -3.74
C MET A 88 0.35 -1.25 -3.67
N GLY A 89 -0.44 -1.78 -2.74
CA GLY A 89 -0.54 -3.20 -2.45
C GLY A 89 -1.34 -4.01 -3.45
N ASN A 90 -0.92 -3.96 -4.71
CA ASN A 90 -1.49 -4.74 -5.80
C ASN A 90 -0.74 -6.07 -5.98
N GLU A 91 -0.66 -6.87 -4.90
CA GLU A 91 0.17 -8.10 -4.85
C GLU A 91 -0.18 -9.10 -5.95
N GLY A 92 -1.44 -9.15 -6.38
CA GLY A 92 -1.87 -10.00 -7.50
C GLY A 92 -1.27 -9.64 -8.86
N HIS A 93 -0.58 -8.50 -8.99
CA HIS A 93 0.18 -8.11 -10.19
C HIS A 93 1.67 -8.42 -10.08
N SER A 94 2.09 -9.09 -9.00
CA SER A 94 3.49 -9.49 -8.75
C SER A 94 3.69 -11.00 -8.86
N ASP A 95 2.75 -11.71 -9.47
CA ASP A 95 2.84 -13.14 -9.76
C ASP A 95 3.56 -13.39 -11.09
N ASP A 96 4.35 -14.47 -11.16
CA ASP A 96 5.12 -14.85 -12.36
C ASP A 96 4.24 -14.95 -13.60
N THR A 97 3.00 -15.44 -13.46
CA THR A 97 2.05 -15.53 -14.57
C THR A 97 1.72 -14.17 -15.16
N VAL A 98 1.65 -13.12 -14.34
CA VAL A 98 1.37 -11.75 -14.80
C VAL A 98 2.57 -11.21 -15.58
N TYR A 99 3.79 -11.50 -15.12
CA TYR A 99 5.01 -11.12 -15.83
C TYR A 99 5.12 -11.84 -17.19
N GLU A 100 4.90 -13.16 -17.23
CA GLU A 100 4.92 -13.93 -18.47
C GLU A 100 3.90 -13.41 -19.50
N VAL A 101 2.66 -13.14 -19.06
CA VAL A 101 1.63 -12.56 -19.95
C VAL A 101 2.05 -11.19 -20.45
N ALA A 102 2.61 -10.33 -19.58
CA ALA A 102 3.10 -9.03 -19.98
C ALA A 102 4.26 -9.13 -21.01
N GLU A 103 5.19 -10.06 -20.82
CA GLU A 103 6.29 -10.32 -21.75
C GLU A 103 5.79 -10.81 -23.11
N ILE A 104 4.84 -11.75 -23.13
CA ILE A 104 4.24 -12.24 -24.37
C ILE A 104 3.57 -11.09 -25.13
N ILE A 105 2.81 -10.24 -24.45
CA ILE A 105 2.15 -9.08 -25.08
C ILE A 105 3.20 -8.10 -25.61
N GLN A 106 4.21 -7.76 -24.79
CA GLN A 106 5.25 -6.78 -25.15
C GLN A 106 6.17 -7.28 -26.27
N SER A 107 6.36 -8.60 -26.40
CA SER A 107 7.14 -9.20 -27.49
C SER A 107 6.52 -8.96 -28.87
N GLY A 108 5.22 -8.66 -28.94
CA GLY A 108 4.48 -8.48 -30.18
C GLY A 108 4.19 -9.77 -30.94
N ILE A 109 4.51 -10.95 -30.39
CA ILE A 109 4.32 -12.25 -31.07
C ILE A 109 2.84 -12.55 -31.41
N LEU A 110 1.92 -11.95 -30.65
CA LEU A 110 0.47 -12.09 -30.86
C LEU A 110 -0.10 -11.09 -31.89
N GLY A 111 0.73 -10.16 -32.40
CA GLY A 111 0.27 -9.03 -33.20
C GLY A 111 -0.57 -8.04 -32.39
N ASP A 112 -1.46 -7.32 -33.07
CA ASP A 112 -2.36 -6.36 -32.41
C ASP A 112 -3.40 -7.07 -31.53
N ILE A 113 -3.33 -6.85 -30.23
CA ILE A 113 -4.38 -7.30 -29.30
C ILE A 113 -5.67 -6.53 -29.60
N LYS A 114 -6.75 -7.26 -29.92
CA LYS A 114 -8.07 -6.67 -30.21
C LYS A 114 -9.05 -6.75 -29.05
N GLU A 115 -8.88 -7.70 -28.15
CA GLU A 115 -9.82 -7.95 -27.06
C GLU A 115 -9.13 -8.65 -25.88
N ALA A 116 -9.56 -8.34 -24.65
CA ALA A 116 -9.11 -9.01 -23.43
C ALA A 116 -10.31 -9.27 -22.51
N HIS A 117 -10.44 -10.51 -22.04
CA HIS A 117 -11.53 -10.95 -21.17
C HIS A 117 -10.97 -11.19 -19.77
N ALA A 118 -11.51 -10.50 -18.77
CA ALA A 118 -11.13 -10.67 -17.37
C ALA A 118 -12.36 -10.97 -16.53
N TRP A 119 -12.30 -12.05 -15.76
CA TRP A 119 -13.33 -12.43 -14.80
C TRP A 119 -12.71 -12.76 -13.45
N THR A 120 -13.36 -12.34 -12.39
CA THR A 120 -13.05 -12.76 -11.02
C THR A 120 -14.24 -13.54 -10.49
N LYS A 121 -13.98 -14.70 -9.87
CA LYS A 121 -15.03 -15.45 -9.17
C LYS A 121 -15.05 -14.97 -7.72
N TRP A 122 -16.22 -14.53 -7.28
CA TRP A 122 -16.48 -14.31 -5.87
C TRP A 122 -16.93 -15.65 -5.27
N TYR A 123 -16.18 -16.17 -4.31
CA TYR A 123 -16.55 -17.37 -3.55
C TYR A 123 -17.51 -17.00 -2.42
#